data_AF-A0A7V3UYJ9-F1
#
_entry.id   AF-A0A7V3UYJ9-F1
#
_cell.length_a   1.000
_cell.length_b   1.000
_cell.length_c   1.000
_cell.angle_alpha   90.00
_cell.angle_beta   90.00
_cell.angle_gamma   90.00
#
_symmetry.space_group_name_H-M   'P 1'
#
loop_
_entity.id
_entity.type
_entity.pdbx_description
1 polymer ?
#
loop_
_entity_poly.entity_id
_entity_poly.type
_entity_poly.pdbx_seq_one_letter_code
_entity_poly.pdbx_strand_id
1 'polypeptide(L)' 'MADAPNASLPRAEDLAVHEALMALPVAQREVVVLHIWGGLTFEEVAQAIGVSPNTAASRYRYALEKLRRLVADETNER' A
#
# COMPACT_ATOMS: atom_id res chain seq x y z
N MET A 1 -17.97 -21.36 -23.08
CA MET A 1 -17.78 -19.90 -23.00
C MET A 1 -16.94 -19.65 -21.76
N ALA A 2 -15.64 -19.91 -21.86
CA ALA A 2 -14.67 -19.60 -20.82
C ALA A 2 -13.86 -18.44 -21.39
N ASP A 3 -14.11 -17.25 -20.87
CA ASP A 3 -13.21 -16.12 -21.06
C ASP A 3 -11.90 -16.53 -20.37
N ALA A 4 -10.93 -16.99 -21.15
CA ALA A 4 -9.58 -17.18 -20.64
C ALA A 4 -9.12 -15.79 -20.17
N PRO A 5 -8.58 -15.62 -18.96
CA PRO A 5 -8.13 -14.30 -18.54
C PRO A 5 -7.04 -13.90 -19.51
N ASN A 6 -7.28 -12.82 -20.25
CA ASN A 6 -6.25 -12.12 -20.98
C ASN A 6 -5.29 -11.55 -19.93
N ALA A 7 -4.37 -12.37 -19.44
CA ALA A 7 -3.35 -11.98 -18.50
C ALA A 7 -2.31 -11.15 -19.26
N SER A 8 -2.67 -9.90 -19.57
CA SER A 8 -1.68 -8.89 -19.88
C SER A 8 -0.66 -8.88 -18.75
N LEU A 9 0.62 -9.00 -19.10
CA LEU A 9 1.70 -8.88 -18.14
C LEU A 9 1.53 -7.56 -17.38
N PRO A 10 1.75 -7.55 -16.05
CA PRO A 10 1.69 -6.32 -15.27
C PRO A 10 2.65 -5.31 -15.87
N ARG A 11 2.22 -4.05 -15.96
CA ARG A 11 3.08 -2.99 -16.48
C ARG A 11 4.22 -2.78 -15.48
N ALA A 12 5.36 -2.28 -15.94
CA ALA A 12 6.52 -2.02 -15.07
C ALA A 12 6.16 -1.09 -13.89
N GLU A 13 5.23 -0.17 -14.09
CA GLU A 13 4.67 0.70 -13.05
C GLU A 13 3.94 -0.09 -11.96
N ASP A 14 3.13 -1.08 -12.36
CA ASP A 14 2.34 -1.90 -11.44
C ASP A 14 3.26 -2.77 -10.55
N LEU A 15 4.37 -3.26 -11.12
CA LEU A 15 5.40 -4.02 -10.38
C LEU A 15 6.16 -3.13 -9.38
N ALA A 16 6.59 -1.94 -9.79
CA ALA A 16 7.29 -1.00 -8.90
C ALA A 16 6.43 -0.58 -7.70
N VAL A 17 5.13 -0.33 -7.92
CA VAL A 17 4.19 -0.05 -6.82
C VAL A 17 4.06 -1.25 -5.88
N HIS A 18 4.00 -2.47 -6.41
CA HIS A 18 3.95 -3.69 -5.61
C HIS A 18 5.21 -3.83 -4.74
N GLU A 19 6.39 -3.66 -5.33
CA GLU A 19 7.68 -3.74 -4.62
C GLU A 19 7.80 -2.65 -3.54
N ALA A 20 7.41 -1.42 -3.85
CA ALA A 20 7.38 -0.32 -2.88
C ALA A 20 6.46 -0.62 -1.69
N LEU A 21 5.27 -1.21 -1.93
CA LEU A 21 4.38 -1.67 -0.86
C LEU A 21 5.03 -2.79 -0.04
N MET A 22 5.73 -3.72 -0.67
CA MET A 22 6.45 -4.82 0.00
C MET A 22 7.68 -4.34 0.79
N ALA A 23 8.22 -3.15 0.49
CA ALA A 23 9.31 -2.52 1.25
C ALA A 23 8.84 -1.70 2.47
N LEU A 24 7.53 -1.51 2.65
CA LEU A 24 6.98 -0.90 3.86
C LEU A 24 7.12 -1.82 5.08
N PRO A 25 7.40 -1.28 6.28
CA PRO A 25 7.19 -2.00 7.52
C PRO A 25 5.76 -2.56 7.59
N VAL A 26 5.60 -3.76 8.14
CA VAL A 26 4.31 -4.48 8.17
C VAL A 26 3.18 -3.59 8.71
N ALA A 27 3.41 -2.96 9.87
CA ALA A 27 2.41 -2.08 10.51
C ALA A 27 2.00 -0.86 9.66
N GLN A 28 2.86 -0.40 8.75
CA GLN A 28 2.55 0.69 7.81
C GLN A 28 1.78 0.16 6.60
N ARG A 29 2.19 -1.01 6.08
CA ARG A 29 1.54 -1.69 4.96
C ARG A 29 0.10 -2.07 5.29
N GLU A 30 -0.14 -2.66 6.47
CA GLU A 30 -1.47 -3.08 6.90
C GLU A 30 -2.47 -1.92 6.87
N VAL A 31 -2.08 -0.76 7.40
CA VAL A 31 -2.95 0.42 7.39
C VAL A 31 -3.24 0.90 5.97
N VAL A 32 -2.25 0.88 5.07
CA VAL A 32 -2.43 1.26 3.66
C VAL A 32 -3.36 0.28 2.95
N VAL A 33 -3.17 -1.03 3.15
CA VAL A 33 -4.00 -2.07 2.52
C VAL A 33 -5.46 -1.96 2.98
N LEU A 34 -5.68 -1.89 4.29
CA LEU A 34 -7.02 -1.83 4.87
C LEU A 34 -7.75 -0.53 4.54
N HIS A 35 -7.04 0.61 4.53
CA HIS A 35 -7.66 1.90 4.23
C HIS A 35 -8.01 2.03 2.74
N ILE A 36 -7.09 1.68 1.83
CA ILE A 36 -7.27 1.91 0.40
C ILE A 36 -8.09 0.81 -0.27
N TRP A 37 -7.74 -0.46 -0.07
CA TRP A 37 -8.45 -1.58 -0.69
C TRP A 37 -9.61 -2.08 0.16
N GLY A 38 -9.48 -2.00 1.49
CA GLY A 38 -10.57 -2.36 2.40
C GLY A 38 -11.63 -1.26 2.54
N GLY A 39 -11.35 -0.02 2.11
CA GLY A 39 -12.27 1.10 2.24
C GLY A 39 -12.58 1.52 3.68
N LEU A 40 -11.77 1.04 4.64
CA LEU A 40 -11.98 1.24 6.07
C LEU A 40 -11.54 2.65 6.49
N THR A 41 -12.28 3.27 7.40
CA THR A 41 -11.85 4.50 8.09
C THR A 41 -10.69 4.22 9.04
N PHE A 42 -9.97 5.25 9.51
CA PHE A 42 -8.88 5.04 10.49
C PHE A 42 -9.38 4.46 11.82
N GLU A 43 -10.64 4.68 12.18
CA GLU A 43 -11.26 4.07 13.36
C GLU A 43 -11.45 2.56 13.16
N GLU A 44 -12.00 2.16 12.01
CA GLU A 44 -12.21 0.74 11.70
C GLU A 44 -10.88 0.00 11.48
N VAL A 45 -9.90 0.64 10.85
CA VAL A 45 -8.53 0.09 10.74
C VAL A 45 -7.91 -0.09 12.13
N ALA A 46 -8.04 0.91 13.00
CA ALA A 46 -7.50 0.86 14.35
C ALA A 46 -8.12 -0.28 15.17
N GLN A 47 -9.44 -0.48 15.03
CA GLN A 47 -10.14 -1.61 15.62
C GLN A 47 -9.64 -2.95 15.06
N ALA A 48 -9.44 -3.06 13.74
CA ALA A 48 -9.01 -4.28 13.09
C ALA A 48 -7.60 -4.73 13.51
N ILE A 49 -6.67 -3.79 13.75
CA ILE A 49 -5.26 -4.09 14.05
C ILE A 49 -4.85 -3.80 15.50
N GLY A 50 -5.80 -3.47 16.37
CA GLY A 50 -5.57 -3.30 17.81
C GLY A 50 -4.71 -2.09 18.20
N VAL A 51 -4.95 -0.94 17.58
CA VAL A 51 -4.24 0.33 17.90
C VAL A 51 -5.22 1.49 18.10
N SER A 52 -4.71 2.70 18.39
CA SER A 52 -5.55 3.90 18.38
C SER A 52 -5.79 4.44 16.97
N PRO A 53 -6.92 5.13 16.69
CA PRO A 53 -7.15 5.80 15.40
C PRO A 53 -6.02 6.76 15.01
N ASN A 54 -5.46 7.48 15.98
CA ASN A 54 -4.31 8.38 15.76
C ASN A 54 -3.03 7.62 15.39
N THR A 55 -2.82 6.44 15.96
CA THR A 55 -1.70 5.55 15.60
C THR A 55 -1.87 5.03 14.17
N ALA A 56 -3.08 4.61 13.78
CA ALA A 56 -3.39 4.20 12.41
C ALA A 56 -3.15 5.36 11.43
N ALA A 57 -3.72 6.55 11.68
CA ALA A 57 -3.53 7.73 10.84
C ALA A 57 -2.05 8.13 10.71
N SER A 58 -1.28 8.07 11.81
CA SER A 58 0.16 8.37 11.77
C SER A 58 0.94 7.33 10.97
N ARG A 59 0.66 6.03 11.15
CA ARG A 59 1.27 4.96 10.35
C ARG A 59 0.95 5.12 8.87
N TYR A 60 -0.28 5.48 8.52
CA TYR A 60 -0.67 5.78 7.15
C TYR A 60 0.15 6.94 6.56
N ARG A 61 0.27 8.05 7.29
CA ARG A 61 1.07 9.21 6.87
C ARG A 61 2.53 8.83 6.60
N TYR A 62 3.16 8.10 7.52
CA TYR A 62 4.55 7.65 7.34
C TYR A 62 4.70 6.64 6.22
N ALA A 63 3.69 5.79 6.00
CA ALA A 63 3.67 4.87 4.87
C ALA A 63 3.67 5.63 3.54
N LEU A 64 2.80 6.63 3.37
CA LEU A 64 2.74 7.44 2.16
C LEU A 64 4.04 8.22 1.91
N GLU A 65 4.65 8.75 2.97
CA GLU A 65 5.94 9.43 2.87
C GLU A 65 7.05 8.48 2.39
N LYS A 66 7.08 7.25 2.92
CA LYS A 66 8.06 6.23 2.51
C LYS A 66 7.80 5.74 1.08
N LEU A 67 6.54 5.50 0.70
CA LEU A 67 6.18 5.11 -0.67
C LEU A 67 6.59 6.16 -1.70
N ARG A 68 6.36 7.45 -1.41
CA ARG A 68 6.79 8.55 -2.29
C ARG A 68 8.30 8.52 -2.53
N ARG A 69 9.10 8.27 -1.50
CA ARG A 69 10.56 8.15 -1.65
C ARG A 69 10.94 6.94 -2.49
N LEU A 70 10.42 5.76 -2.15
CA LEU A 70 10.74 4.51 -2.85
C LEU A 70 10.43 4.59 -4.35
N VAL A 71 9.27 5.14 -4.71
CA VAL A 71 8.87 5.29 -6.11
C VAL A 71 9.68 6.38 -6.82
N ALA A 72 10.03 7.47 -6.13
CA ALA A 72 10.86 8.53 -6.71
C ALA A 72 12.31 8.07 -6.95
N ASP A 73 12.90 7.34 -6.01
CA ASP A 73 14.25 6.80 -6.11
C ASP A 73 14.34 5.78 -7.26
N GLU A 74 13.35 4.89 -7.38
CA GLU A 74 13.30 3.91 -8.48
C GLU A 74 13.05 4.56 -9.86
N THR A 75 12.34 5.69 -9.91
CA THR A 75 12.18 6.47 -11.15
C THR A 75 13.47 7.20 -11.52
N ASN A 76 14.31 7.57 -10.55
CA ASN A 76 15.56 8.30 -10.77
C ASN A 76 16.76 7.39 -11.10
N GLU A 77 16.65 6.08 -10.82
CA GLU A 77 17.66 5.07 -11.16
C GLU A 77 17.42 4.38 -12.52
N ARG A 78 16.37 4.77 -13.26
CA ARG A 78 16.06 4.32 -14.63
C ARG A 78 16.39 5.40 -15.66
#